data_AF-A0A0Q4H8C7-F1
#
_entry.id   AF-A0A0Q4H8C7-F1
#
_cell.length_a   1.000
_cell.length_b   1.000
_cell.length_c   1.000
_cell.angle_alpha   90.00
_cell.angle_beta   90.00
_cell.angle_gamma   90.00
#
_symmetry.space_group_name_H-M   'P 1'
#
loop_
_entity.id
_entity.type
_entity.pdbx_description
1 polymer ?
#
loop_
_entity_poly.entity_id
_entity_poly.type
_entity_poly.pdbx_seq_one_letter_code
_entity_poly.pdbx_strand_id
1 'polypeptide(L)'
;MTDADRRRMFRRRRTLAVAAVVTVLAVGCGFVAIGWASATQGAPAPTDTARDSVEVQEAAAADDASAAPDSGLELDWASLSPGVSAQMEYVQQHWDSTSSDEFGFLDENDCMAFTSQSLLARGWVEDDEWWYAVGDPYSSSPAWRSSTAFMEYLEARPELATMLTDDQRDQVKVGDVVQFDWDDSGDRDHTGIVTAVVANDDGTIDILYAGHTDATWDRSVDYSITEMHPGGVATYWSIAG
;
A
#
# COMPACT_ATOMS: atom_id res chain seq x y z
N MET A 1 7.99 -25.20 16.37
CA MET A 1 8.67 -25.40 15.07
C MET A 1 9.99 -24.68 15.15
N THR A 2 11.12 -25.35 14.88
CA THR A 2 12.43 -24.78 15.20
C THR A 2 13.00 -23.97 14.03
N ASP A 3 13.92 -23.06 14.31
CA ASP A 3 14.56 -22.20 13.30
C ASP A 3 15.34 -23.01 12.23
N ALA A 4 15.77 -24.22 12.60
CA ALA A 4 16.36 -25.20 11.69
C ALA A 4 15.33 -25.81 10.71
N ASP A 5 14.06 -25.93 11.11
CA ASP A 5 12.98 -26.45 10.25
C ASP A 5 12.59 -25.44 9.17
N ARG A 6 12.63 -24.14 9.48
CA ARG A 6 12.42 -23.04 8.52
C ARG A 6 13.49 -23.04 7.44
N ARG A 7 14.77 -23.03 7.82
CA ARG A 7 15.92 -23.02 6.87
C ARG A 7 15.94 -24.21 5.91
N ARG A 8 15.40 -25.36 6.32
CA ARG A 8 15.31 -26.57 5.50
C ARG A 8 14.17 -26.52 4.48
N MET A 9 13.11 -25.78 4.78
CA MET A 9 11.99 -25.55 3.86
C MET A 9 12.39 -24.58 2.73
N PHE A 10 13.18 -23.55 3.06
CA PHE A 10 13.66 -22.55 2.09
C PHE A 10 14.69 -23.06 1.07
N ARG A 11 15.49 -24.08 1.39
CA ARG A 11 16.44 -24.67 0.42
C ARG A 11 15.80 -25.59 -0.61
N ARG A 12 14.55 -26.03 -0.41
CA ARG A 12 13.94 -27.09 -1.23
C ARG A 12 13.19 -26.58 -2.46
N ARG A 13 12.92 -25.27 -2.55
CA ARG A 13 12.25 -24.64 -3.71
C ARG A 13 13.18 -24.36 -4.89
N ARG A 14 14.51 -24.49 -4.71
CA ARG A 14 15.53 -24.22 -5.75
C ARG A 14 15.73 -25.31 -6.83
N THR A 15 14.79 -26.26 -7.00
CA THR A 15 15.03 -27.41 -7.91
C THR A 15 13.89 -27.79 -8.86
N LEU A 16 12.81 -27.01 -8.98
CA LEU A 16 11.68 -27.36 -9.85
C LEU A 16 11.20 -26.20 -10.74
N ALA A 17 12.10 -25.62 -11.52
CA ALA A 17 11.72 -24.76 -12.64
C ALA A 17 12.61 -25.06 -13.87
N VAL A 18 12.40 -26.22 -14.49
CA VAL A 18 12.86 -26.52 -15.85
C VAL A 18 11.79 -27.34 -16.58
N ALA A 19 11.32 -26.81 -17.72
CA ALA A 19 10.49 -27.41 -18.79
C ALA A 19 8.98 -27.58 -18.48
N ALA A 20 8.02 -27.28 -19.35
CA ALA A 20 8.03 -27.11 -20.80
C ALA A 20 6.84 -26.27 -21.31
N VAL A 21 7.05 -25.57 -22.43
CA VAL A 21 6.04 -24.97 -23.32
C VAL A 21 5.47 -26.04 -24.25
N VAL A 22 4.14 -26.17 -24.35
CA VAL A 22 3.44 -26.71 -25.54
C VAL A 22 2.09 -26.00 -25.72
N THR A 23 1.96 -25.31 -26.85
CA THR A 23 0.75 -24.66 -27.38
C THR A 23 -0.19 -25.69 -28.04
N VAL A 24 -1.50 -25.59 -27.83
CA VAL A 24 -2.52 -26.11 -28.76
C VAL A 24 -3.68 -25.13 -28.88
N LEU A 25 -3.83 -24.56 -30.07
CA LEU A 25 -5.01 -23.85 -30.57
C LEU A 25 -6.09 -24.86 -31.02
N ALA A 26 -7.35 -24.62 -30.67
CA ALA A 26 -8.49 -25.16 -31.41
C ALA A 26 -9.67 -24.17 -31.39
N VAL A 27 -9.96 -23.66 -32.58
CA VAL A 27 -11.13 -22.87 -32.96
C VAL A 27 -12.38 -23.75 -32.95
N GLY A 28 -13.49 -23.25 -32.40
CA GLY A 28 -14.80 -23.88 -32.49
C GLY A 28 -15.93 -22.85 -32.44
N CYS A 29 -16.56 -22.64 -33.59
CA CYS A 29 -17.61 -21.66 -33.84
C CYS A 29 -18.96 -21.96 -33.15
N GLY A 30 -19.68 -20.89 -32.79
CA GLY A 30 -21.14 -20.79 -32.94
C GLY A 30 -21.99 -21.02 -31.68
N PHE A 31 -22.65 -19.97 -31.17
CA PHE A 31 -24.03 -19.61 -31.53
C PHE A 31 -24.50 -18.39 -30.70
N VAL A 32 -25.19 -17.47 -31.37
CA VAL A 32 -25.86 -16.31 -30.79
C VAL A 32 -27.21 -16.72 -30.21
N ALA A 33 -27.51 -16.30 -28.99
CA ALA A 33 -28.88 -16.17 -28.50
C ALA A 33 -29.04 -14.85 -27.73
N ILE A 34 -29.82 -13.94 -28.31
CA ILE A 34 -30.32 -12.72 -27.70
C ILE A 34 -31.43 -13.10 -26.73
N GLY A 35 -31.33 -12.68 -25.47
CA GLY A 35 -32.38 -12.81 -24.47
C GLY A 35 -32.38 -11.60 -23.55
N TRP A 36 -33.33 -10.69 -23.78
CA TRP A 36 -33.64 -9.60 -22.85
C TRP A 36 -34.52 -10.17 -21.72
N ALA A 37 -34.08 -10.01 -20.48
CA ALA A 37 -34.95 -10.14 -19.31
C ALA A 37 -34.51 -9.12 -18.26
N SER A 38 -35.32 -8.06 -18.11
CA SER A 38 -35.29 -7.17 -16.95
C SER A 38 -35.72 -7.96 -15.72
N ALA A 39 -34.88 -7.99 -14.70
CA ALA A 39 -35.26 -8.35 -13.35
C ALA A 39 -34.60 -7.36 -12.38
N THR A 40 -35.36 -6.34 -12.01
CA THR A 40 -35.19 -5.55 -10.80
C THR A 40 -35.24 -6.49 -9.59
N GLN A 41 -34.10 -6.66 -8.91
CA GLN A 41 -34.05 -7.09 -7.52
C GLN A 41 -33.11 -6.14 -6.81
N GLY A 42 -33.68 -5.38 -5.86
CA GLY A 42 -32.92 -4.50 -4.98
C GLY A 42 -31.95 -5.32 -4.15
N ALA A 43 -30.67 -5.02 -4.28
CA ALA A 43 -29.67 -5.40 -3.30
C ALA A 43 -29.63 -4.31 -2.21
N PRO A 44 -29.63 -4.68 -0.92
CA PRO A 44 -29.36 -3.72 0.14
C PRO A 44 -27.95 -3.16 -0.04
N ALA A 45 -27.82 -1.84 0.11
CA ALA A 45 -26.55 -1.14 0.13
C ALA A 45 -25.61 -1.77 1.18
N PRO A 46 -24.30 -1.95 0.88
CA PRO A 46 -23.35 -2.14 1.96
C PRO A 46 -23.18 -0.78 2.64
N THR A 47 -23.88 -0.59 3.76
CA THR A 47 -23.45 0.38 4.76
C THR A 47 -22.22 -0.21 5.45
N ASP A 48 -21.05 0.00 4.84
CA ASP A 48 -19.78 -0.12 5.53
C ASP A 48 -19.26 1.30 5.73
N THR A 49 -19.83 1.97 6.74
CA THR A 49 -19.20 3.16 7.32
C THR A 49 -17.84 2.71 7.86
N ALA A 50 -16.79 3.40 7.41
CA ALA A 50 -15.39 3.21 7.78
C ALA A 50 -15.25 2.87 9.27
N ARG A 51 -15.04 1.58 9.59
CA ARG A 51 -14.93 1.10 10.97
C ARG A 51 -13.56 1.38 11.59
N ASP A 52 -12.66 2.07 10.88
CA ASP A 52 -11.29 2.33 11.31
C ASP A 52 -10.83 3.75 10.90
N SER A 53 -11.72 4.73 11.10
CA SER A 53 -11.33 6.15 11.11
C SER A 53 -11.08 6.56 12.56
N VAL A 54 -9.90 7.10 12.86
CA VAL A 54 -9.58 7.63 14.18
C VAL A 54 -10.10 9.07 14.24
N GLU A 55 -10.91 9.40 15.24
CA GLU A 55 -11.17 10.80 15.59
C GLU A 55 -9.90 11.36 16.25
N VAL A 56 -9.21 12.28 15.59
CA VAL A 56 -7.99 12.89 16.11
C VAL A 56 -8.31 14.13 16.93
N GLN A 57 -7.60 14.31 18.06
CA GLN A 57 -7.70 15.49 18.90
C GLN A 57 -6.56 16.43 18.56
N GLU A 58 -6.87 17.59 17.98
CA GLU A 58 -5.88 18.57 17.52
C GLU A 58 -5.10 19.15 18.72
N ALA A 59 -3.77 18.98 18.73
CA ALA A 59 -2.88 19.66 19.67
C ALA A 59 -2.34 20.93 19.02
N ALA A 60 -2.52 22.08 19.68
CA ALA A 60 -2.13 23.38 19.13
C ALA A 60 -0.60 23.47 18.89
N ALA A 61 -0.18 23.49 17.62
CA ALA A 61 1.20 23.68 17.21
C ALA A 61 1.62 25.17 17.25
N ALA A 62 2.87 25.42 17.64
CA ALA A 62 3.52 26.74 17.60
C ALA A 62 4.58 26.76 16.48
N ASP A 63 4.59 27.85 15.71
CA ASP A 63 5.40 28.08 14.50
C ASP A 63 6.92 27.88 14.67
N ASP A 64 7.52 27.12 13.74
CA ASP A 64 8.80 27.48 13.10
C ASP A 64 8.90 26.87 11.69
N ALA A 65 9.43 27.65 10.74
CA ALA A 65 9.37 27.40 9.31
C ALA A 65 10.66 26.75 8.76
N SER A 66 10.52 25.57 8.14
CA SER A 66 11.27 25.06 6.96
C SER A 66 11.29 23.52 6.86
N ALA A 67 10.65 22.81 7.80
CA ALA A 67 10.17 21.45 7.59
C ALA A 67 8.67 21.49 7.25
N ALA A 68 8.15 20.50 6.51
CA ALA A 68 6.70 20.32 6.42
C ALA A 68 6.13 20.29 7.85
N PRO A 69 4.94 20.87 8.09
CA PRO A 69 4.38 20.86 9.43
C PRO A 69 4.21 19.42 9.88
N ASP A 70 4.96 19.02 10.91
CA ASP A 70 4.61 17.87 11.73
C ASP A 70 3.21 18.19 12.27
N SER A 71 2.24 17.39 11.87
CA SER A 71 0.84 17.61 12.22
C SER A 71 0.64 17.61 13.75
N GLY A 72 1.59 17.05 14.52
CA GLY A 72 1.50 16.96 15.97
C GLY A 72 0.34 16.09 16.44
N LEU A 73 -0.23 15.28 15.55
CA LEU A 73 -1.35 14.42 15.81
C LEU A 73 -0.89 13.22 16.65
N GLU A 74 -1.49 13.04 17.82
CA GLU A 74 -1.31 11.82 18.62
C GLU A 74 -2.37 10.82 18.17
N LEU A 75 -1.94 9.80 17.44
CA LEU A 75 -2.82 8.82 16.81
C LEU A 75 -3.01 7.60 17.72
N ASP A 76 -4.26 7.32 18.10
CA ASP A 76 -4.58 6.16 18.94
C ASP A 76 -4.66 4.87 18.11
N TRP A 77 -3.49 4.31 17.83
CA TRP A 77 -3.31 3.03 17.15
C TRP A 77 -3.86 1.83 17.89
N ALA A 78 -4.09 1.94 19.20
CA ALA A 78 -4.65 0.83 19.98
C ALA A 78 -6.13 0.59 19.68
N SER A 79 -6.81 1.56 19.06
CA SER A 79 -8.19 1.44 18.62
C SER A 79 -8.36 0.69 17.28
N LEU A 80 -7.28 0.57 16.50
CA LEU A 80 -7.27 -0.05 15.18
C LEU A 80 -7.31 -1.57 15.25
N SER A 81 -7.54 -2.21 14.10
CA SER A 81 -7.37 -3.66 14.01
C SER A 81 -5.91 -4.07 14.33
N PRO A 82 -5.66 -5.25 14.94
CA PRO A 82 -4.31 -5.65 15.33
C PRO A 82 -3.28 -5.67 14.20
N GLY A 83 -3.71 -5.96 12.96
CA GLY A 83 -2.84 -5.93 11.79
C GLY A 83 -2.43 -4.50 11.44
N VAL A 84 -3.38 -3.57 11.42
CA VAL A 84 -3.09 -2.15 11.14
C VAL A 84 -2.23 -1.55 12.25
N SER A 85 -2.50 -1.85 13.52
CA SER A 85 -1.64 -1.40 14.62
C SER A 85 -0.20 -1.89 14.46
N ALA A 86 0.00 -3.18 14.13
CA ALA A 86 1.34 -3.74 13.90
C ALA A 86 2.05 -3.11 12.69
N GLN A 87 1.31 -2.75 11.65
CA GLN A 87 1.82 -1.99 10.52
C GLN A 87 2.30 -0.61 10.98
N MET A 88 1.46 0.16 11.69
CA MET A 88 1.81 1.51 12.14
C MET A 88 2.97 1.51 13.15
N GLU A 89 3.03 0.54 14.06
CA GLU A 89 4.16 0.36 14.97
C GLU A 89 5.46 0.14 14.19
N TYR A 90 5.43 -0.70 13.14
CA TYR A 90 6.60 -0.92 12.27
C TYR A 90 7.01 0.37 11.56
N VAL A 91 6.06 1.05 10.92
CA VAL A 91 6.34 2.28 10.17
C VAL A 91 6.92 3.35 11.10
N GLN A 92 6.31 3.57 12.27
CA GLN A 92 6.77 4.55 13.25
C GLN A 92 8.19 4.26 13.74
N GLN A 93 8.54 2.99 13.88
CA GLN A 93 9.86 2.57 14.36
C GLN A 93 10.95 2.68 13.29
N HIS A 94 10.58 2.67 12.00
CA HIS A 94 11.54 2.44 10.91
C HIS A 94 11.50 3.46 9.75
N TRP A 95 10.62 4.47 9.76
CA TRP A 95 10.49 5.45 8.66
C TRP A 95 11.76 6.26 8.35
N ASP A 96 12.76 6.27 9.23
CA ASP A 96 14.05 6.94 9.04
C ASP A 96 15.24 5.95 8.99
N SER A 97 14.97 4.64 8.99
CA SER A 97 15.98 3.60 9.12
C SER A 97 16.67 3.26 7.79
N THR A 98 17.89 3.72 7.59
CA THR A 98 18.67 3.45 6.36
C THR A 98 19.41 2.10 6.35
N SER A 99 19.02 1.14 7.19
CA SER A 99 19.64 -0.18 7.23
C SER A 99 18.75 -1.25 7.88
N SER A 100 18.80 -2.48 7.35
CA SER A 100 18.17 -3.66 7.95
C SER A 100 18.98 -4.91 7.59
N ASP A 101 19.31 -5.75 8.57
CA ASP A 101 19.95 -7.05 8.32
C ASP A 101 18.98 -8.03 7.62
N GLU A 102 17.68 -7.87 7.84
CA GLU A 102 16.64 -8.74 7.26
C GLU A 102 16.26 -8.26 5.86
N PHE A 103 15.95 -6.98 5.69
CA PHE A 103 15.36 -6.46 4.45
C PHE A 103 16.36 -5.72 3.56
N GLY A 104 17.51 -5.30 4.10
CA GLY A 104 18.39 -4.35 3.44
C GLY A 104 17.79 -2.94 3.38
N PHE A 105 18.37 -2.10 2.51
CA PHE A 105 17.90 -0.75 2.20
C PHE A 105 18.26 -0.41 0.74
N LEU A 106 17.30 0.08 -0.04
CA LEU A 106 17.48 0.57 -1.41
C LEU A 106 17.72 2.08 -1.39
N ASP A 107 18.99 2.48 -1.40
CA ASP A 107 19.36 3.89 -1.44
C ASP A 107 18.64 4.64 -2.58
N GLU A 108 18.09 5.82 -2.26
CA GLU A 108 17.31 6.70 -3.16
C GLU A 108 16.03 6.09 -3.77
N ASN A 109 15.63 4.85 -3.45
CA ASN A 109 14.46 4.23 -4.06
C ASN A 109 13.73 3.20 -3.17
N ASP A 110 13.79 3.40 -1.85
CA ASP A 110 13.27 2.41 -0.90
C ASP A 110 11.75 2.49 -0.64
N CYS A 111 11.04 3.44 -1.25
CA CYS A 111 9.61 3.68 -1.00
C CYS A 111 8.75 2.40 -0.92
N MET A 112 8.75 1.60 -1.99
CA MET A 112 7.93 0.38 -2.04
C MET A 112 8.53 -0.77 -1.21
N ALA A 113 9.85 -0.87 -1.08
CA ALA A 113 10.46 -1.88 -0.24
C ALA A 113 10.13 -1.66 1.24
N PHE A 114 10.12 -0.42 1.71
CA PHE A 114 9.66 -0.06 3.05
C PHE A 114 8.17 -0.32 3.24
N THR A 115 7.32 0.09 2.29
CA THR A 115 5.89 -0.25 2.31
C THR A 115 5.67 -1.76 2.39
N SER A 116 6.43 -2.55 1.63
CA SER A 116 6.32 -4.01 1.64
C SER A 116 6.67 -4.62 2.99
N GLN A 117 7.68 -4.09 3.68
CA GLN A 117 8.00 -4.48 5.05
C GLN A 117 6.85 -4.20 6.02
N SER A 118 6.20 -3.03 5.88
CA SER A 118 5.02 -2.69 6.69
C SER A 118 3.86 -3.67 6.46
N LEU A 119 3.65 -4.12 5.22
CA LEU A 119 2.61 -5.09 4.89
C LEU A 119 2.91 -6.47 5.49
N LEU A 120 4.18 -6.90 5.54
CA LEU A 120 4.56 -8.09 6.32
C LEU A 120 4.24 -7.92 7.81
N ALA A 121 4.52 -6.76 8.40
CA ALA A 121 4.17 -6.47 9.78
C ALA A 121 2.65 -6.51 10.01
N ARG A 122 1.86 -6.04 9.02
CA ARG A 122 0.39 -6.16 9.00
C ARG A 122 -0.11 -7.61 8.99
N GLY A 123 0.73 -8.54 8.52
CA GLY A 123 0.43 -9.97 8.45
C GLY A 123 0.24 -10.51 7.04
N TRP A 124 0.63 -9.74 6.00
CA TRP A 124 0.74 -10.29 4.65
C TRP A 124 1.75 -11.43 4.61
N VAL A 125 1.55 -12.35 3.67
CA VAL A 125 2.42 -13.51 3.46
C VAL A 125 2.95 -13.46 2.04
N GLU A 126 4.26 -13.64 1.91
CA GLU A 126 4.92 -13.70 0.60
C GLU A 126 4.33 -14.78 -0.31
N ASP A 127 4.27 -14.48 -1.60
CA ASP A 127 3.94 -15.42 -2.66
C ASP A 127 5.09 -15.53 -3.68
N ASP A 128 4.82 -16.05 -4.88
CA ASP A 128 5.81 -16.20 -5.94
C ASP A 128 6.09 -14.90 -6.73
N GLU A 129 5.26 -13.88 -6.61
CA GLU A 129 5.36 -12.60 -7.32
C GLU A 129 5.72 -11.42 -6.38
N TRP A 130 5.35 -11.47 -5.10
CA TRP A 130 5.69 -10.52 -4.06
C TRP A 130 6.47 -11.21 -2.93
N TRP A 131 7.78 -10.99 -2.89
CA TRP A 131 8.72 -11.64 -1.95
C TRP A 131 10.03 -10.86 -1.82
N TYR A 132 10.79 -11.09 -0.75
CA TYR A 132 12.08 -10.47 -0.50
C TYR A 132 13.26 -11.44 -0.38
N ALA A 133 14.46 -10.94 -0.68
CA ALA A 133 15.72 -11.63 -0.44
C ALA A 133 16.37 -11.10 0.84
N VAL A 134 16.59 -11.98 1.82
CA VAL A 134 17.17 -11.62 3.12
C VAL A 134 18.53 -10.95 2.95
N GLY A 135 18.64 -9.71 3.44
CA GLY A 135 19.86 -8.89 3.43
C GLY A 135 20.35 -8.44 2.06
N ASP A 136 19.64 -8.76 0.97
CA ASP A 136 19.98 -8.35 -0.39
C ASP A 136 18.74 -7.75 -1.07
N PRO A 137 18.45 -6.47 -0.80
CA PRO A 137 17.20 -5.86 -1.20
C PRO A 137 17.05 -5.95 -2.73
N TYR A 138 18.11 -5.66 -3.50
CA TYR A 138 18.08 -5.66 -4.96
C TYR A 138 17.67 -7.00 -5.60
N SER A 139 17.80 -8.11 -4.86
CA SER A 139 17.40 -9.45 -5.32
C SER A 139 15.95 -9.81 -5.01
N SER A 140 15.19 -9.00 -4.28
CA SER A 140 13.75 -9.18 -4.03
C SER A 140 12.93 -9.13 -5.33
N SER A 141 11.65 -9.49 -5.30
CA SER A 141 10.81 -9.42 -6.51
C SER A 141 10.62 -7.97 -7.00
N PRO A 142 10.26 -7.75 -8.27
CA PRO A 142 9.89 -6.42 -8.75
C PRO A 142 8.75 -5.79 -7.94
N ALA A 143 7.67 -6.54 -7.68
CA ALA A 143 6.52 -6.05 -6.90
C ALA A 143 6.86 -5.70 -5.45
N TRP A 144 7.92 -6.29 -4.89
CA TRP A 144 8.41 -5.91 -3.56
C TRP A 144 9.07 -4.53 -3.54
N ARG A 145 9.69 -4.10 -4.66
CA ARG A 145 10.64 -2.97 -4.69
C ARG A 145 10.22 -1.78 -5.53
N SER A 146 9.29 -1.97 -6.45
CA SER A 146 8.87 -0.95 -7.40
C SER A 146 7.40 -0.62 -7.19
N SER A 147 7.10 0.67 -7.01
CA SER A 147 5.72 1.17 -6.89
C SER A 147 4.87 0.70 -8.09
N THR A 148 5.39 0.87 -9.31
CA THR A 148 4.70 0.46 -10.54
C THR A 148 4.45 -1.04 -10.60
N ALA A 149 5.46 -1.88 -10.28
CA ALA A 149 5.26 -3.33 -10.28
C ALA A 149 4.30 -3.80 -9.16
N PHE A 150 4.26 -3.09 -8.03
CA PHE A 150 3.30 -3.37 -6.96
C PHE A 150 1.86 -3.00 -7.36
N MET A 151 1.69 -1.88 -8.08
CA MET A 151 0.41 -1.50 -8.68
C MET A 151 -0.11 -2.63 -9.59
N GLU A 152 0.71 -3.11 -10.53
CA GLU A 152 0.36 -4.21 -11.43
C GLU A 152 0.02 -5.50 -10.66
N TYR A 153 0.77 -5.79 -9.59
CA TYR A 153 0.51 -6.94 -8.71
C TYR A 153 -0.87 -6.87 -8.05
N LEU A 154 -1.27 -5.69 -7.55
CA LEU A 154 -2.56 -5.47 -6.90
C LEU A 154 -3.73 -5.40 -7.87
N GLU A 155 -3.55 -4.85 -9.07
CA GLU A 155 -4.60 -4.84 -10.11
C GLU A 155 -5.03 -6.26 -10.50
N ALA A 156 -4.10 -7.22 -10.45
CA ALA A 156 -4.40 -8.63 -10.69
C ALA A 156 -5.02 -9.36 -9.48
N ARG A 157 -5.10 -8.73 -8.30
CA ARG A 157 -5.45 -9.34 -7.01
C ARG A 157 -6.46 -8.49 -6.21
N PRO A 158 -7.71 -8.35 -6.71
CA PRO A 158 -8.75 -7.56 -6.04
C PRO A 158 -9.15 -8.12 -4.67
N GLU A 159 -8.76 -9.35 -4.33
CA GLU A 159 -8.92 -9.92 -2.99
C GLU A 159 -7.98 -9.34 -1.94
N LEU A 160 -6.87 -8.71 -2.35
CA LEU A 160 -5.89 -8.11 -1.43
C LEU A 160 -6.15 -6.63 -1.17
N ALA A 161 -6.63 -5.89 -2.17
CA ALA A 161 -6.89 -4.47 -2.05
C ALA A 161 -7.92 -3.98 -3.07
N THR A 162 -8.56 -2.86 -2.75
CA THR A 162 -9.41 -2.12 -3.68
C THR A 162 -8.77 -0.78 -4.01
N MET A 163 -8.67 -0.45 -5.30
CA MET A 163 -8.16 0.85 -5.73
C MET A 163 -9.18 1.96 -5.43
N LEU A 164 -8.72 3.07 -4.87
CA LEU A 164 -9.48 4.29 -4.65
C LEU A 164 -8.78 5.47 -5.33
N THR A 165 -9.55 6.31 -6.02
CA THR A 165 -9.05 7.58 -6.56
C THR A 165 -9.02 8.67 -5.50
N ASP A 166 -8.39 9.79 -5.82
CA ASP A 166 -8.36 10.96 -4.93
C ASP A 166 -9.74 11.60 -4.66
N ASP A 167 -10.74 11.31 -5.48
CA ASP A 167 -12.12 11.73 -5.22
C ASP A 167 -12.83 10.87 -4.15
N GLN A 168 -12.20 9.77 -3.70
CA GLN A 168 -12.78 8.77 -2.78
C GLN A 168 -12.08 8.77 -1.41
N ARG A 169 -11.56 9.92 -0.97
CA ARG A 169 -10.86 10.08 0.31
C ARG A 169 -11.66 9.64 1.53
N ASP A 170 -12.98 9.72 1.44
CA ASP A 170 -13.91 9.26 2.47
C ASP A 170 -13.89 7.74 2.70
N GLN A 171 -13.24 6.99 1.80
CA GLN A 171 -13.08 5.53 1.89
C GLN A 171 -11.66 5.11 2.29
N VAL A 172 -10.71 6.06 2.31
CA VAL A 172 -9.33 5.81 2.70
C VAL A 172 -9.25 5.59 4.22
N LYS A 173 -8.39 4.66 4.64
CA LYS A 173 -8.20 4.27 6.04
C LYS A 173 -6.71 4.31 6.39
N VAL A 174 -6.43 4.41 7.68
CA VAL A 174 -5.07 4.24 8.19
C VAL A 174 -4.53 2.86 7.79
N GLY A 175 -3.26 2.81 7.40
CA GLY A 175 -2.58 1.61 6.92
C GLY A 175 -2.87 1.26 5.45
N ASP A 176 -3.74 2.02 4.77
CA ASP A 176 -3.83 1.97 3.32
C ASP A 176 -2.51 2.41 2.67
N VAL A 177 -2.30 2.02 1.42
CA VAL A 177 -1.11 2.39 0.67
C VAL A 177 -1.47 3.53 -0.27
N VAL A 178 -0.76 4.65 -0.18
CA VAL A 178 -0.86 5.72 -1.18
C VAL A 178 0.22 5.52 -2.22
N GLN A 179 -0.14 5.67 -3.49
CA GLN A 179 0.78 5.70 -4.61
C GLN A 179 0.64 7.03 -5.34
N PHE A 180 1.78 7.52 -5.81
CA PHE A 180 1.85 8.77 -6.54
C PHE A 180 2.38 8.53 -7.93
N ASP A 181 1.83 9.30 -8.85
CA ASP A 181 2.35 9.53 -10.18
C ASP A 181 2.72 11.01 -10.23
N TRP A 182 4.01 11.31 -10.04
CA TRP A 182 4.45 12.69 -9.84
C TRP A 182 4.34 13.56 -11.09
N ASP A 183 4.40 12.95 -12.27
CA ASP A 183 4.41 13.65 -13.55
C ASP A 183 3.16 13.38 -14.42
N ASP A 184 2.16 12.68 -13.88
CA ASP A 184 0.91 12.29 -14.56
C ASP A 184 1.19 11.50 -15.85
N SER A 185 2.20 10.62 -15.79
CA SER A 185 2.61 9.77 -16.90
C SER A 185 1.75 8.52 -17.08
N GLY A 186 1.01 8.15 -16.03
CA GLY A 186 0.30 6.88 -15.85
C GLY A 186 1.12 5.84 -15.07
N ASP A 187 2.42 6.07 -14.86
CA ASP A 187 3.27 5.20 -14.06
C ASP A 187 3.30 5.68 -12.62
N ARG A 188 2.76 4.88 -11.69
CA ARG A 188 2.86 5.18 -10.26
C ARG A 188 4.29 4.91 -9.80
N ASP A 189 5.07 5.96 -9.59
CA ASP A 189 6.52 5.89 -9.39
C ASP A 189 6.93 5.98 -7.91
N HIS A 190 6.02 6.42 -7.04
CA HIS A 190 6.27 6.53 -5.60
C HIS A 190 5.17 5.91 -4.76
N THR A 191 5.52 5.47 -3.55
CA THR A 191 4.60 4.82 -2.60
C THR A 191 4.83 5.36 -1.20
N GLY A 192 3.74 5.57 -0.46
CA GLY A 192 3.74 5.80 0.98
C GLY A 192 2.70 4.92 1.69
N ILE A 193 2.67 5.03 3.02
CA ILE A 193 1.68 4.35 3.86
C ILE A 193 0.84 5.43 4.54
N VAL A 194 -0.48 5.34 4.43
CA VAL A 194 -1.41 6.29 5.07
C VAL A 194 -1.29 6.17 6.58
N THR A 195 -0.84 7.25 7.20
CA THR A 195 -0.68 7.38 8.65
C THR A 195 -1.76 8.25 9.27
N ALA A 196 -2.58 9.00 8.54
CA ALA A 196 -3.76 9.60 9.15
C ALA A 196 -4.81 9.93 8.09
N VAL A 197 -6.07 9.97 8.54
CA VAL A 197 -7.21 10.47 7.77
C VAL A 197 -7.96 11.43 8.69
N VAL A 198 -7.87 12.73 8.41
CA VAL A 198 -8.40 13.79 9.27
C VAL A 198 -9.59 14.43 8.57
N ALA A 199 -10.78 14.28 9.16
CA ALA A 199 -11.96 14.99 8.70
C ALA A 199 -12.01 16.40 9.32
N ASN A 200 -12.00 17.42 8.47
CA ASN A 200 -12.00 18.81 8.87
C ASN A 200 -13.43 19.36 9.07
N ASP A 201 -13.57 20.43 9.84
CA ASP A 201 -14.86 21.09 10.12
C ASP A 201 -15.58 21.61 8.86
N ASP A 202 -14.83 21.90 7.79
CA ASP A 202 -15.37 22.35 6.50
C ASP A 202 -15.80 21.19 5.58
N GLY A 203 -15.65 19.95 6.04
CA GLY A 203 -15.99 18.72 5.33
C GLY A 203 -14.89 18.20 4.39
N THR A 204 -13.71 18.84 4.36
CA THR A 204 -12.54 18.29 3.65
C THR A 204 -11.90 17.15 4.44
N ILE A 205 -11.10 16.33 3.75
CA ILE A 205 -10.38 15.21 4.34
C ILE A 205 -8.89 15.33 4.00
N ASP A 206 -8.08 15.54 5.02
CA ASP A 206 -6.62 15.49 4.90
C ASP A 206 -6.14 14.06 5.08
N ILE A 207 -5.28 13.62 4.16
CA ILE A 207 -4.61 12.32 4.26
C ILE A 207 -3.12 12.56 4.46
N LEU A 208 -2.60 11.96 5.54
CA LEU A 208 -1.18 12.01 5.88
C LEU A 208 -0.54 10.66 5.59
N TYR A 209 0.75 10.66 5.24
CA TYR A 209 1.50 9.46 4.95
C TYR A 209 2.93 9.48 5.47
N ALA A 210 3.47 8.28 5.67
CA ALA A 210 4.89 8.03 5.87
C ALA A 210 5.53 7.42 4.62
N GLY A 211 6.81 7.70 4.41
CA GLY A 211 7.59 7.23 3.26
C GLY A 211 9.09 7.16 3.58
N HIS A 212 9.86 6.50 2.70
CA HIS A 212 11.26 6.16 2.99
C HIS A 212 12.30 6.72 2.02
N THR A 213 11.98 6.91 0.74
CA THR A 213 12.95 7.51 -0.22
C THR A 213 13.30 8.94 0.17
N ASP A 214 12.27 9.73 0.50
CA ASP A 214 12.40 10.97 1.25
C ASP A 214 11.78 10.68 2.61
N ALA A 215 12.63 10.29 3.57
CA ALA A 215 12.20 9.80 4.88
C ALA A 215 11.23 10.80 5.52
N THR A 216 10.02 10.33 5.77
CA THR A 216 8.89 11.19 6.14
C THR A 216 7.95 10.49 7.10
N TRP A 217 7.45 11.26 8.05
CA TRP A 217 6.34 10.91 8.93
C TRP A 217 5.26 11.98 8.81
N ASP A 218 3.99 11.57 8.66
CA ASP A 218 2.80 12.44 8.62
C ASP A 218 2.83 13.61 7.61
N ARG A 219 3.40 13.41 6.42
CA ARG A 219 3.31 14.42 5.36
C ARG A 219 1.95 14.39 4.71
N SER A 220 1.40 15.57 4.43
CA SER A 220 0.16 15.72 3.67
C SER A 220 0.32 15.26 2.23
N VAL A 221 -0.62 14.43 1.76
CA VAL A 221 -0.74 14.06 0.35
C VAL A 221 -0.95 15.32 -0.52
N ASP A 222 -1.77 16.26 -0.06
CA ASP A 222 -2.06 17.50 -0.80
C ASP A 222 -0.81 18.32 -0.99
N TYR A 223 0.00 18.48 0.07
CA TYR A 223 1.28 19.16 -0.04
C TYR A 223 2.19 18.49 -1.08
N SER A 224 2.24 17.16 -1.11
CA SER A 224 3.05 16.43 -2.07
C SER A 224 2.62 16.65 -3.53
N ILE A 225 1.31 16.62 -3.83
CA ILE A 225 0.81 16.74 -5.22
C ILE A 225 0.54 18.17 -5.68
N THR A 226 0.46 19.14 -4.77
CA THR A 226 0.19 20.55 -5.12
C THR A 226 1.40 21.46 -4.99
N GLU A 227 2.30 21.20 -4.02
CA GLU A 227 3.45 22.07 -3.74
C GLU A 227 4.79 21.41 -4.12
N MET A 228 5.03 20.15 -3.72
CA MET A 228 6.29 19.46 -4.05
C MET A 228 6.34 19.00 -5.52
N HIS A 229 5.24 18.41 -6.00
CA HIS A 229 5.07 17.90 -7.35
C HIS A 229 3.78 18.45 -7.97
N PRO A 230 3.74 19.76 -8.32
CA PRO A 230 2.51 20.38 -8.81
C PRO A 230 1.96 19.66 -10.05
N GLY A 231 0.75 19.13 -9.93
CA GLY A 231 0.07 18.37 -10.99
C GLY A 231 0.20 16.85 -10.88
N GLY A 232 0.89 16.35 -9.85
CA GLY A 232 0.92 14.92 -9.55
C GLY A 232 -0.45 14.37 -9.16
N VAL A 233 -0.60 13.06 -9.27
CA VAL A 233 -1.85 12.34 -8.97
C VAL A 233 -1.62 11.35 -7.84
N ALA A 234 -2.51 11.37 -6.84
CA ALA A 234 -2.55 10.37 -5.79
C ALA A 234 -3.61 9.30 -6.07
N THR A 235 -3.27 8.04 -5.83
CA THR A 235 -4.20 6.91 -5.85
C THR A 235 -3.94 6.04 -4.62
N TYR A 236 -4.98 5.44 -4.06
CA TYR A 236 -4.87 4.63 -2.86
C TYR A 236 -5.22 3.17 -3.15
N TRP A 237 -4.60 2.28 -2.39
CA TRP A 237 -5.01 0.90 -2.25
C TRP A 237 -5.60 0.72 -0.85
N SER A 238 -6.93 0.59 -0.80
CA SER A 238 -7.64 0.18 0.41
C SER A 238 -7.29 -1.28 0.69
N ILE A 239 -6.40 -1.51 1.65
CA ILE A 239 -5.88 -2.85 1.95
C ILE A 239 -6.97 -3.66 2.66
N ALA A 240 -7.20 -4.89 2.21
CA ALA A 240 -8.14 -5.80 2.84
C ALA A 240 -7.56 -6.33 4.16
N GLY A 241 -8.40 -6.33 5.21
CA GLY A 241 -8.05 -6.86 6.53
C GLY A 241 -7.59 -5.78 7.49
#